data_AF-A0A971L154-F1
#
_entry.id   AF-A0A971L154-F1
#
_cell.length_a   1.000
_cell.length_b   1.000
_cell.length_c   1.000
_cell.angle_alpha   90.00
_cell.angle_beta   90.00
_cell.angle_gamma   90.00
#
_symmetry.space_group_name_H-M   'P 1'
#
loop_
_entity.id
_entity.type
_entity.pdbx_description
1 polymer ?
#
loop_
_entity_poly.entity_id
_entity_poly.type
_entity_poly.pdbx_seq_one_letter_code
_entity_poly.pdbx_strand_id
1 'polypeptide(L)'
;MTHLQQSTTRLPERLASKIATPWNFWKLAVANGWYLYAEQGQEALHLGAFTNLGNLAIQQLRFLEAPKTAVVMALNNEEFQVWLKAPEQHPAPRFVGQLGSHWSGYGVKPVTDSSTEVEVIYAADLRHEWMGIFSEYEAFEVIEQHYDRRRNRCLIC
;
A
#
# COMPACT_ATOMS: atom_id res chain seq x y z
N MET A 1 4.62 7.26 -38.20
CA MET A 1 4.03 7.31 -36.86
C MET A 1 5.00 6.65 -35.91
N THR A 2 5.87 7.45 -35.29
CA THR A 2 6.91 6.97 -34.39
C THR A 2 6.27 6.76 -33.02
N HIS A 3 6.03 5.51 -32.64
CA HIS A 3 5.66 5.19 -31.27
C HIS A 3 6.86 5.57 -30.37
N LEU A 4 6.78 6.73 -29.74
CA LEU A 4 7.59 7.07 -28.58
C LEU A 4 7.22 6.07 -27.48
N GLN A 5 7.98 4.97 -27.39
CA GLN A 5 8.05 4.19 -26.17
C GLN A 5 8.58 5.13 -25.09
N GLN A 6 7.67 5.68 -24.29
CA GLN A 6 8.03 6.34 -23.04
C GLN A 6 8.81 5.32 -22.22
N SER A 7 10.13 5.53 -22.13
CA SER A 7 10.98 4.92 -21.13
C SER A 7 10.41 5.34 -19.78
N THR A 8 9.55 4.48 -19.22
CA THR A 8 9.01 4.63 -17.88
C THR A 8 10.14 4.20 -16.97
N THR A 9 10.98 5.14 -16.57
CA THR A 9 11.92 4.93 -15.47
C THR A 9 11.12 4.59 -14.22
N ARG A 10 11.10 3.29 -13.88
CA ARG A 10 10.40 2.69 -12.73
C ARG A 10 11.20 2.88 -11.45
N LEU A 11 11.66 4.10 -11.20
CA LEU A 11 12.49 4.40 -10.05
C LEU A 11 11.63 5.00 -8.94
N PRO A 12 11.85 4.60 -7.67
CA PRO A 12 11.19 5.24 -6.55
C PRO A 12 11.64 6.69 -6.45
N GLU A 13 10.68 7.60 -6.43
CA GLU A 13 10.90 9.03 -6.25
C GLU A 13 10.55 9.42 -4.82
N ARG A 14 11.48 10.09 -4.14
CA ARG A 14 11.23 10.61 -2.80
C ARG A 14 10.21 11.76 -2.86
N LEU A 15 9.19 11.67 -2.04
CA LEU A 15 8.15 12.68 -1.90
C LEU A 15 8.44 13.60 -0.72
N ALA A 16 8.36 14.90 -0.97
CA ALA A 16 8.41 15.90 0.09
C ALA A 16 7.12 15.83 0.92
N SER A 17 7.27 15.83 2.25
CA SER A 17 6.15 16.07 3.15
C SER A 17 5.94 17.58 3.33
N LYS A 18 4.68 18.02 3.34
CA LYS A 18 4.31 19.41 3.68
C LYS A 18 4.32 19.68 5.18
N ILE A 19 4.37 18.63 5.99
CA ILE A 19 4.38 18.68 7.46
C ILE A 19 5.71 18.11 7.95
N ALA A 20 6.29 18.73 8.98
CA ALA A 20 7.51 18.21 9.62
C ALA A 20 7.24 16.79 10.16
N THR A 21 8.02 15.82 9.69
CA THR A 21 7.80 14.40 10.00
C THR A 21 9.13 13.64 9.95
N PRO A 22 9.32 12.64 10.81
CA PRO A 22 10.48 11.76 10.74
C PRO A 22 10.39 10.73 9.60
N TRP A 23 9.23 10.61 8.95
CA TRP A 23 8.99 9.67 7.86
C TRP A 23 9.53 10.18 6.51
N ASN A 24 10.19 9.33 5.75
CA ASN A 24 10.45 9.56 4.34
C ASN A 24 9.39 8.86 3.51
N PHE A 25 8.81 9.57 2.55
CA PHE A 25 7.82 9.01 1.63
C PHE A 25 8.43 8.77 0.27
N TRP A 26 8.01 7.68 -0.37
CA TRP A 26 8.45 7.31 -1.71
C TRP A 26 7.24 6.98 -2.55
N LYS A 27 7.19 7.50 -3.79
CA LYS A 27 6.25 7.02 -4.80
C LYS A 27 6.97 6.20 -5.84
N LEU A 28 6.29 5.21 -6.39
CA LEU A 28 6.73 4.50 -7.58
C LEU A 28 5.65 4.60 -8.64
N ALA A 29 6.01 5.06 -9.83
CA ALA A 29 5.14 4.95 -11.00
C ALA A 29 5.26 3.54 -11.60
N VAL A 30 4.12 2.88 -11.79
CA VAL A 30 4.01 1.58 -12.44
C VAL A 30 3.07 1.71 -13.65
N ALA A 31 2.98 0.66 -14.48
CA ALA A 31 2.32 0.74 -15.79
C ALA A 31 0.90 1.35 -15.74
N ASN A 32 0.14 1.05 -14.69
CA ASN A 32 -1.27 1.43 -14.57
C ASN A 32 -1.58 2.21 -13.28
N GLY A 33 -0.57 2.77 -12.60
CA GLY A 33 -0.81 3.45 -11.34
C GLY A 33 0.45 3.83 -10.57
N TRP A 34 0.27 3.98 -9.25
CA TRP A 34 1.30 4.39 -8.32
C TRP A 34 1.26 3.58 -7.04
N TYR A 35 2.43 3.30 -6.49
CA TYR A 35 2.58 2.82 -5.12
C TYR A 35 3.10 3.94 -4.23
N LEU A 36 2.64 3.97 -2.99
CA LEU A 36 3.14 4.86 -1.94
C LEU A 36 3.79 4.03 -0.84
N TYR A 37 5.00 4.43 -0.46
CA TYR A 37 5.75 3.83 0.64
C TYR A 37 6.15 4.88 1.65
N ALA A 38 6.40 4.45 2.88
CA ALA A 38 7.00 5.26 3.93
C ALA A 38 8.06 4.48 4.70
N GLU A 39 9.12 5.15 5.15
CA GLU A 39 10.12 4.56 6.04
C GLU A 39 10.49 5.52 7.18
N GLN A 40 10.83 4.94 8.33
CA GLN A 40 11.37 5.65 9.48
C GLN A 40 12.30 4.72 10.27
N GLY A 41 13.61 4.98 10.23
CA GLY A 41 14.59 4.19 10.98
C GLY A 41 14.62 2.72 10.52
N GLN A 42 14.02 1.83 11.33
CA GLN A 42 13.93 0.40 11.03
C GLN A 42 12.55 -0.03 10.51
N GLU A 43 11.62 0.90 10.36
CA GLU A 43 10.27 0.63 9.88
C GLU A 43 10.15 1.01 8.39
N ALA A 44 9.54 0.11 7.61
CA ALA A 44 9.16 0.35 6.22
C ALA A 44 7.71 -0.09 6.02
N LEU A 45 6.93 0.71 5.29
CA LEU A 45 5.50 0.55 5.11
C LEU A 45 5.11 0.72 3.65
N HIS A 46 4.15 -0.09 3.20
CA HIS A 46 3.37 0.16 1.99
C HIS A 46 2.06 0.85 2.38
N LEU A 47 1.85 2.07 1.89
CA LEU A 47 0.71 2.91 2.26
C LEU A 47 -0.47 2.79 1.29
N GLY A 48 -0.27 2.17 0.13
CA GLY A 48 -1.35 1.76 -0.76
C GLY A 48 -0.95 1.74 -2.23
N ALA A 49 -1.85 1.23 -3.05
CA ALA A 49 -1.77 1.23 -4.50
C ALA A 49 -2.89 2.09 -5.08
N PHE A 50 -2.56 2.98 -6.02
CA PHE A 50 -3.48 4.00 -6.52
C PHE A 50 -3.50 4.07 -8.04
N THR A 51 -4.68 4.31 -8.60
CA THR A 51 -4.88 4.66 -10.01
C THR A 51 -4.89 6.18 -10.23
N ASN A 52 -4.73 6.99 -9.17
CA ASN A 52 -4.78 8.45 -9.21
C ASN A 52 -3.80 9.08 -8.19
N LEU A 53 -2.99 10.04 -8.65
CA LEU A 53 -2.05 10.81 -7.82
C LEU A 53 -2.71 11.60 -6.68
N GLY A 54 -3.95 12.05 -6.85
CA GLY A 54 -4.69 12.76 -5.80
C GLY A 54 -4.91 11.89 -4.56
N ASN A 55 -5.25 10.61 -4.76
CA ASN A 55 -5.50 9.67 -3.67
C ASN A 55 -4.23 9.36 -2.89
N LEU A 56 -3.08 9.35 -3.55
CA LEU A 56 -1.78 9.20 -2.90
C LEU A 56 -1.50 10.35 -1.92
N ALA A 57 -1.74 11.61 -2.34
CA ALA A 57 -1.54 12.77 -1.46
C ALA A 57 -2.51 12.76 -0.26
N ILE A 58 -3.76 12.34 -0.49
CA ILE A 58 -4.76 12.15 0.57
C ILE A 58 -4.28 11.08 1.56
N GLN A 59 -3.77 9.95 1.07
CA GLN A 59 -3.29 8.87 1.93
C GLN A 59 -2.05 9.27 2.72
N GLN A 60 -1.11 9.99 2.10
CA GLN A 60 0.05 10.53 2.81
C GLN A 60 -0.39 11.43 3.96
N LEU A 61 -1.35 12.33 3.73
CA LEU A 61 -1.88 13.21 4.77
C LEU A 61 -2.60 12.42 5.87
N ARG A 62 -3.47 11.46 5.48
CA ARG A 62 -4.18 10.59 6.41
C ARG A 62 -3.22 9.81 7.31
N PHE A 63 -2.14 9.29 6.77
CA PHE A 63 -1.12 8.58 7.54
C PHE A 63 -0.41 9.51 8.54
N LEU A 64 -0.14 10.76 8.17
CA LEU A 64 0.48 11.73 9.07
C LEU A 64 -0.47 12.21 10.18
N GLU A 65 -1.74 12.44 9.86
CA GLU A 65 -2.73 12.98 10.80
C GLU A 65 -3.35 11.91 11.69
N ALA A 66 -3.64 10.73 11.14
CA ALA A 66 -4.36 9.66 11.81
C ALA A 66 -3.78 8.27 11.49
N PRO A 67 -2.49 8.01 11.79
CA PRO A 67 -1.77 6.79 11.37
C PRO A 67 -2.46 5.50 11.82
N LYS A 68 -3.06 5.50 13.01
CA LYS A 68 -3.79 4.34 13.58
C LYS A 68 -5.01 3.92 12.76
N THR A 69 -5.48 4.80 11.88
CA THR A 69 -6.68 4.57 11.07
C THR A 69 -6.35 4.52 9.58
N ALA A 70 -5.08 4.59 9.20
CA ALA A 70 -4.65 4.44 7.82
C ALA A 70 -4.47 2.96 7.48
N VAL A 71 -4.88 2.57 6.26
CA VAL A 71 -4.55 1.26 5.71
C VAL A 71 -3.07 1.24 5.37
N VAL A 72 -2.31 0.40 6.08
CA VAL A 72 -0.86 0.26 5.91
C VAL A 72 -0.47 -1.22 5.95
N MET A 73 0.51 -1.61 5.15
CA MET A 73 1.14 -2.94 5.24
C MET A 73 2.58 -2.78 5.69
N ALA A 74 2.99 -3.58 6.68
CA ALA A 74 4.38 -3.65 7.08
C ALA A 74 5.22 -4.29 5.98
N LEU A 75 6.37 -3.71 5.69
CA LEU A 75 7.37 -4.27 4.80
C LEU A 75 8.56 -4.77 5.62
N ASN A 76 9.27 -5.76 5.09
CA ASN A 76 10.60 -6.07 5.59
C ASN A 76 11.53 -4.91 5.23
N ASN A 77 12.05 -4.20 6.24
CA ASN A 77 12.89 -3.03 6.02
C ASN A 77 14.19 -3.37 5.29
N GLU A 78 14.82 -4.51 5.56
CA GLU A 78 16.06 -4.91 4.87
C GLU A 78 15.81 -5.11 3.38
N GLU A 79 14.75 -5.82 3.01
CA GLU A 79 14.34 -6.02 1.61
C GLU A 79 13.96 -4.69 0.95
N PHE A 80 13.26 -3.82 1.68
CA PHE A 80 12.90 -2.49 1.21
C PHE A 80 14.13 -1.61 0.93
N GLN A 81 15.12 -1.61 1.83
CA GLN A 81 16.38 -0.88 1.65
C GLN A 81 17.21 -1.43 0.49
N VAL A 82 17.23 -2.76 0.31
CA VAL A 82 17.89 -3.39 -0.84
C VAL A 82 17.24 -2.93 -2.14
N TRP A 83 15.89 -2.94 -2.19
CA TRP A 83 15.15 -2.43 -3.33
C TRP A 83 15.43 -0.94 -3.59
N LEU A 84 15.41 -0.07 -2.57
CA LEU A 84 15.70 1.36 -2.73
C LEU A 84 17.11 1.64 -3.29
N LYS A 85 18.10 0.80 -2.95
CA LYS A 85 19.48 0.95 -3.46
C LYS A 85 19.66 0.49 -4.90
N ALA A 86 18.90 -0.51 -5.32
CA ALA A 86 19.00 -1.10 -6.66
C ALA A 86 17.61 -1.44 -7.23
N PRO A 87 16.74 -0.42 -7.46
CA PRO A 87 15.34 -0.61 -7.82
C PRO A 87 15.14 -1.25 -9.20
N GLU A 88 16.17 -1.23 -10.07
CA GLU A 88 16.13 -1.90 -11.37
C GLU A 88 16.46 -3.39 -11.29
N GLN A 89 17.08 -3.84 -10.19
CA GLN A 89 17.52 -5.23 -10.01
C GLN A 89 16.55 -6.06 -9.16
N HIS A 90 15.66 -5.39 -8.43
CA HIS A 90 14.71 -6.03 -7.52
C HIS A 90 13.28 -5.60 -7.86
N PRO A 91 12.30 -6.51 -7.79
CA PRO A 91 10.90 -6.13 -7.96
C PRO A 91 10.48 -5.17 -6.84
N ALA A 92 9.59 -4.23 -7.18
CA ALA A 92 9.00 -3.36 -6.18
C ALA A 92 8.21 -4.18 -5.14
N PRO A 93 8.28 -3.82 -3.85
CA PRO A 93 7.45 -4.43 -2.83
C PRO A 93 5.97 -4.26 -3.19
N ARG A 94 5.24 -5.37 -3.24
CA ARG A 94 3.82 -5.43 -3.60
C ARG A 94 2.94 -5.00 -2.43
N PHE A 95 1.69 -4.63 -2.70
CA PHE A 95 0.69 -4.38 -1.67
C PHE A 95 0.16 -5.71 -1.11
N VAL A 96 0.99 -6.39 -0.31
CA VAL A 96 0.70 -7.68 0.33
C VAL A 96 1.08 -7.63 1.81
N GLY A 97 0.48 -8.50 2.61
CA GLY A 97 0.76 -8.58 4.04
C GLY A 97 -0.51 -8.65 4.89
N GLN A 98 -0.36 -8.28 6.16
CA GLN A 98 -1.45 -8.26 7.13
C GLN A 98 -1.60 -6.86 7.73
N LEU A 99 -2.83 -6.39 7.81
CA LEU A 99 -3.24 -5.18 8.52
C LEU A 99 -4.20 -5.55 9.65
N GLY A 100 -4.01 -4.98 10.84
CA GLY A 100 -4.90 -5.23 11.98
C GLY A 100 -4.60 -6.54 12.71
N SER A 101 -5.59 -7.07 13.42
CA SER A 101 -5.43 -8.26 14.27
C SER A 101 -6.25 -9.45 13.76
N HIS A 102 -6.04 -10.62 14.35
CA HIS A 102 -6.86 -11.81 14.10
C HIS A 102 -8.35 -11.64 14.48
N TRP A 103 -8.68 -10.59 15.25
CA TRP A 103 -10.04 -10.26 15.65
C TRP A 103 -10.71 -9.25 14.74
N SER A 104 -9.92 -8.40 14.07
CA SER A 104 -10.38 -7.42 13.09
C SER A 104 -9.20 -6.98 12.24
N GLY A 105 -9.03 -7.59 11.08
CA GLY A 105 -7.89 -7.34 10.20
C GLY A 105 -8.07 -7.87 8.79
N TYR A 106 -7.09 -7.60 7.93
CA TYR A 106 -7.07 -8.01 6.54
C TYR A 106 -5.78 -8.75 6.24
N GLY A 107 -5.89 -9.86 5.52
CA GLY A 107 -4.77 -10.51 4.86
C GLY A 107 -4.86 -10.25 3.37
N VAL A 108 -3.74 -9.85 2.76
CA VAL A 108 -3.60 -9.64 1.32
C VAL A 108 -2.47 -10.52 0.82
N LYS A 109 -2.78 -11.45 -0.08
CA LYS A 109 -1.84 -12.47 -0.56
C LYS A 109 -1.73 -12.44 -2.08
N PRO A 110 -0.55 -12.65 -2.66
CA PRO A 110 -0.40 -12.72 -4.11
C PRO A 110 -1.12 -13.96 -4.67
N VAL A 111 -1.74 -13.82 -5.84
CA VAL A 111 -2.21 -14.97 -6.63
C VAL A 111 -1.03 -15.52 -7.44
N THR A 112 -0.79 -16.84 -7.38
CA THR A 112 0.46 -17.50 -7.82
C THR A 112 0.85 -17.25 -9.27
N ASP A 113 -0.12 -16.92 -10.14
CA ASP A 113 0.08 -16.71 -11.58
C ASP A 113 -0.04 -15.25 -12.02
N SER A 114 -0.23 -14.30 -11.08
CA SER A 114 -0.49 -12.90 -11.38
C SER A 114 0.51 -11.95 -10.70
N SER A 115 1.01 -11.00 -11.49
CA SER A 115 1.96 -9.98 -11.03
C SER A 115 1.29 -8.83 -10.28
N THR A 116 -0.04 -8.71 -10.36
CA THR A 116 -0.78 -7.58 -9.78
C THR A 116 -2.08 -7.97 -9.09
N GLU A 117 -2.54 -9.21 -9.24
CA GLU A 117 -3.72 -9.68 -8.50
C GLU A 117 -3.33 -10.21 -7.12
N VAL A 118 -4.23 -9.96 -6.20
CA VAL A 118 -4.14 -10.35 -4.81
C VAL A 118 -5.49 -10.88 -4.33
N GLU A 119 -5.41 -11.91 -3.50
CA GLU A 119 -6.52 -12.39 -2.72
C GLU A 119 -6.64 -11.56 -1.44
N VAL A 120 -7.85 -11.11 -1.13
CA VAL A 120 -8.15 -10.38 0.10
C VAL A 120 -9.03 -11.22 1.01
N ILE A 121 -8.58 -11.39 2.26
CA ILE A 121 -9.29 -12.11 3.31
C ILE A 121 -9.51 -11.16 4.48
N TYR A 122 -10.73 -11.07 4.98
CA TYR A 122 -11.07 -10.34 6.20
C TYR A 122 -11.12 -11.29 7.39
N ALA A 123 -10.42 -10.96 8.47
CA ALA A 123 -10.48 -11.66 9.74
C ALA A 123 -11.41 -10.91 10.70
N ALA A 124 -12.48 -11.56 11.14
CA ALA A 124 -13.42 -11.08 12.16
C ALA A 124 -13.73 -12.19 13.15
N ASP A 125 -13.48 -11.95 14.43
CA ASP A 125 -13.82 -12.89 15.52
C ASP A 125 -13.30 -14.32 15.28
N LEU A 126 -12.03 -14.44 14.88
CA LEU A 126 -11.35 -15.70 14.52
C LEU A 126 -11.92 -16.43 13.28
N ARG A 127 -12.89 -15.83 12.58
CA ARG A 127 -13.38 -16.30 11.29
C ARG A 127 -12.67 -15.56 10.17
N HIS A 128 -12.45 -16.27 9.07
CA HIS A 128 -11.87 -15.72 7.86
C HIS A 128 -12.97 -15.67 6.79
N GLU A 129 -13.28 -14.47 6.33
CA GLU A 129 -14.19 -14.22 5.23
C GLU A 129 -13.37 -13.90 3.98
N TRP A 130 -13.57 -14.67 2.91
CA TRP A 130 -12.96 -14.37 1.63
C TRP A 130 -13.69 -13.18 0.99
N MET A 131 -12.96 -12.09 0.76
CA MET A 131 -13.53 -10.89 0.14
C MET A 131 -13.49 -10.97 -1.39
N GLY A 132 -12.54 -11.72 -1.95
CA GLY A 132 -12.39 -11.91 -3.39
C GLY A 132 -10.94 -11.80 -3.87
N ILE A 133 -10.78 -11.86 -5.19
CA ILE A 133 -9.54 -11.58 -5.92
C ILE A 133 -9.69 -10.22 -6.59
N PHE A 134 -8.68 -9.38 -6.42
CA PHE A 134 -8.67 -7.99 -6.89
C PHE A 134 -7.30 -7.67 -7.47
N SER A 135 -7.19 -6.65 -8.31
CA SER A 135 -5.89 -5.99 -8.48
C SER A 135 -5.44 -5.34 -7.17
N GLU A 136 -4.14 -5.08 -7.00
CA GLU A 136 -3.62 -4.38 -5.81
C GLU A 136 -4.29 -3.01 -5.55
N TYR A 137 -4.68 -2.31 -6.63
CA TYR A 137 -5.38 -1.03 -6.54
C TYR A 137 -6.80 -1.20 -5.99
N GLU A 138 -7.57 -2.13 -6.57
CA GLU A 138 -8.93 -2.44 -6.13
C GLU A 138 -8.93 -3.01 -4.71
N ALA A 139 -7.93 -3.83 -4.36
CA ALA A 139 -7.76 -4.37 -3.01
C ALA A 139 -7.60 -3.25 -1.98
N PHE A 140 -6.75 -2.26 -2.25
CA PHE A 140 -6.59 -1.11 -1.38
C PHE A 140 -7.91 -0.35 -1.20
N GLU A 141 -8.61 -0.02 -2.29
CA GLU A 141 -9.88 0.71 -2.25
C GLU A 141 -10.96 -0.07 -1.47
N VAL A 142 -11.09 -1.38 -1.72
CA VAL A 142 -12.05 -2.25 -1.03
C VAL A 142 -11.76 -2.31 0.47
N ILE A 143 -10.48 -2.48 0.85
CA ILE A 143 -10.05 -2.54 2.25
C ILE A 143 -10.30 -1.20 2.93
N GLU A 144 -9.92 -0.09 2.32
CA GLU A 144 -10.11 1.25 2.88
C GLU A 144 -11.59 1.55 3.10
N GLN A 145 -12.43 1.34 2.08
CA GLN A 145 -13.88 1.56 2.19
C GLN A 145 -14.53 0.62 3.21
N HIS A 146 -14.10 -0.63 3.31
CA HIS A 146 -14.63 -1.56 4.31
C HIS A 146 -14.19 -1.14 5.72
N TYR A 147 -12.93 -0.77 5.90
CA TYR A 147 -12.39 -0.31 7.17
C TYR A 147 -13.11 0.97 7.66
N ASP A 148 -13.29 1.96 6.79
CA ASP A 148 -13.96 3.21 7.13
C ASP A 148 -15.43 3.03 7.45
N ARG A 149 -16.15 2.19 6.69
CA ARG A 149 -17.54 1.84 7.00
C ARG A 149 -17.67 1.20 8.39
N ARG A 150 -16.72 0.33 8.76
CA ARG A 150 -16.73 -0.31 10.08
C ARG A 150 -16.39 0.67 11.19
N ARG A 151 -15.37 1.51 11.01
CA ARG A 151 -15.00 2.55 11.98
C ARG A 151 -16.16 3.49 12.26
N ASN A 152 -16.83 3.97 11.22
CA ASN A 152 -17.96 4.90 11.37
C ASN A 152 -19.19 4.28 12.06
N ARG A 153 -19.30 2.95 12.12
CA ARG A 153 -20.37 2.22 12.81
C ARG A 153 -20.00 1.80 14.23
N CYS A 154 -18.72 1.82 14.57
CA CYS A 154 -18.22 1.38 15.85
C CYS A 154 -18.21 2.57 16.81
N LEU A 155 -19.03 2.49 17.86
CA LEU A 155 -19.29 3.58 18.82
C LEU A 155 -18.16 3.78 19.85
N ILE A 156 -17.11 2.95 19.81
CA ILE A 156 -16.06 2.86 20.85
C ILE A 156 -14.65 2.83 20.22
N CYS A 157 -14.54 3.23 18.95
CA CYS A 157 -13.29 3.48 18.26
C CYS A 157 -13.26 4.96 17.80
#